data_AF-A0A950TPM8-F1
#
_entry.id   AF-A0A950TPM8-F1
#
_cell.length_a   1.000
_cell.length_b   1.000
_cell.length_c   1.000
_cell.angle_alpha   90.00
_cell.angle_beta   90.00
_cell.angle_gamma   90.00
#
_symmetry.space_group_name_H-M   'P 1'
#
loop_
_entity.id
_entity.type
_entity.pdbx_description
1 polymer ?
#
loop_
_entity_poly.entity_id
_entity_poly.type
_entity_poly.pdbx_seq_one_letter_code
_entity_poly.pdbx_strand_id
1 'polypeptide(L)' 'DAATRSEVVEQCGWTGMLLDTERNKCTEGRISDEKSRVSVWVIPTDEERLIAGHTREALGLASA' A
#
# COMPACT_ATOMS: atom_id res chain seq x y z
N ASP A 1 4.50 3.38 -10.53
CA ASP A 1 3.15 3.50 -11.13
C ASP A 1 2.51 2.10 -11.21
N ALA A 2 1.42 1.92 -11.97
CA ALA A 2 0.83 0.59 -12.16
C ALA A 2 1.79 -0.40 -12.85
N ALA A 3 2.60 0.05 -13.81
CA ALA A 3 3.58 -0.80 -14.50
C ALA A 3 4.66 -1.28 -13.53
N THR A 4 5.22 -0.39 -12.72
CA THR A 4 6.19 -0.75 -11.66
C THR A 4 5.62 -1.80 -10.71
N ARG A 5 4.35 -1.65 -10.29
CA ARG A 5 3.70 -2.61 -9.40
C ARG A 5 3.56 -3.99 -10.05
N SER A 6 3.20 -4.03 -11.34
CA SER A 6 3.13 -5.29 -12.09
C SER A 6 4.48 -5.99 -12.14
N GLU A 7 5.56 -5.28 -12.49
CA GLU A 7 6.91 -5.84 -12.60
C GLU A 7 7.41 -6.41 -11.27
N VAL A 8 7.15 -5.70 -10.16
CA VAL A 8 7.53 -6.16 -8.81
C VAL A 8 6.74 -7.41 -8.43
N VAL A 9 5.43 -7.42 -8.62
CA VAL A 9 4.60 -8.57 -8.24
C VAL A 9 4.87 -9.80 -9.10
N GLU A 10 5.17 -9.63 -10.39
CA GLU A 10 5.62 -10.73 -11.25
C GLU A 10 6.89 -11.38 -10.71
N GLN A 11 7.89 -10.58 -10.32
CA GLN A 11 9.13 -11.09 -9.71
C GLN A 11 8.90 -11.72 -8.33
N CYS A 12 7.89 -11.28 -7.60
CA CYS A 12 7.47 -11.87 -6.32
C CYS A 12 6.48 -13.03 -6.48
N GLY A 13 6.18 -13.48 -7.70
CA GLY A 13 5.18 -14.52 -7.97
C GLY A 13 5.44 -15.86 -7.26
N TRP A 14 6.70 -16.16 -6.92
CA TRP A 14 7.08 -17.35 -6.14
C TRP A 14 6.45 -17.40 -4.74
N THR A 15 6.02 -16.27 -4.20
CA THR A 15 5.30 -16.17 -2.92
C THR A 15 3.80 -16.46 -3.05
N GLY A 16 3.29 -16.57 -4.28
CA GLY A 16 1.86 -16.68 -4.59
C GLY A 16 1.14 -15.33 -4.67
N MET A 17 1.88 -14.22 -4.78
CA MET A 17 1.32 -12.91 -5.12
C MET A 17 0.81 -12.92 -6.57
N LEU A 18 -0.43 -12.47 -6.75
CA LEU A 18 -1.08 -12.26 -8.05
C LEU A 18 -1.79 -10.92 -8.04
N LEU A 19 -1.84 -10.28 -9.20
CA LEU A 19 -2.32 -8.91 -9.34
C LEU A 19 -3.49 -8.84 -10.33
N ASP A 20 -4.55 -8.12 -9.95
CA ASP A 20 -5.68 -7.83 -10.82
C ASP A 20 -5.32 -6.61 -11.69
N THR A 21 -5.24 -6.81 -13.01
CA THR A 21 -4.77 -5.78 -13.94
C THR A 21 -5.63 -4.52 -13.95
N GLU A 22 -6.95 -4.63 -13.70
CA GLU A 22 -7.83 -3.47 -13.67
C GLU A 22 -7.76 -2.74 -12.33
N ARG A 23 -7.78 -3.48 -11.21
CA ARG A 23 -7.60 -2.87 -9.89
C ARG A 23 -6.22 -2.23 -9.75
N ASN A 24 -5.19 -2.76 -10.43
CA ASN A 24 -3.87 -2.14 -10.45
C ASN A 24 -3.86 -0.72 -11.01
N LYS A 25 -4.82 -0.35 -11.85
CA LYS A 25 -4.88 1.00 -12.40
C LYS A 25 -5.39 2.01 -11.38
N CYS A 26 -6.02 1.55 -10.29
CA CYS A 26 -6.47 2.38 -9.19
C CYS A 26 -5.29 2.91 -8.37
N THR A 27 -5.50 4.08 -7.75
CA THR A 27 -4.53 4.76 -6.89
C THR A 27 -4.70 4.43 -5.41
N GLU A 28 -5.68 3.59 -5.06
CA GLU A 28 -5.96 3.16 -3.70
C GLU A 28 -6.72 1.83 -3.68
N GLY A 29 -6.66 1.14 -2.54
CA GLY A 29 -7.42 -0.08 -2.28
C GLY A 29 -6.64 -1.37 -2.57
N ARG A 30 -7.33 -2.50 -2.49
CA ARG A 30 -6.75 -3.83 -2.72
C ARG A 30 -6.64 -4.10 -4.22
N ILE A 31 -5.44 -4.40 -4.68
CA ILE A 31 -5.13 -4.64 -6.10
C ILE A 31 -4.71 -6.08 -6.41
N SER A 32 -4.62 -6.95 -5.40
CA SER A 32 -4.39 -8.38 -5.63
C SER A 32 -5.59 -9.06 -6.30
N ASP A 33 -5.28 -10.03 -7.17
CA ASP A 33 -6.27 -10.96 -7.72
C ASP A 33 -6.91 -11.81 -6.60
N GLU A 34 -8.12 -12.30 -6.82
CA GLU A 34 -8.85 -13.13 -5.84
C GLU A 34 -8.16 -14.46 -5.55
N LYS A 35 -7.37 -14.98 -6.49
CA LYS A 35 -6.58 -16.21 -6.33
C LYS A 35 -5.23 -15.94 -5.67
N SER A 36 -4.86 -14.68 -5.44
CA SER A 36 -3.60 -14.34 -4.79
C SER A 36 -3.56 -14.89 -3.37
N ARG A 37 -2.47 -15.57 -3.00
CA ARG A 37 -2.25 -16.05 -1.62
C ARG A 37 -1.83 -14.93 -0.68
N VAL A 38 -1.35 -13.82 -1.23
CA VAL A 38 -0.91 -12.63 -0.48
C VAL A 38 -1.69 -11.43 -0.97
N SER A 39 -2.24 -10.64 -0.05
CA SER A 39 -2.95 -9.41 -0.42
C SER A 39 -1.97 -8.30 -0.79
N VAL A 40 -2.26 -7.59 -1.88
CA VAL A 40 -1.47 -6.44 -2.36
C VAL A 40 -2.38 -5.20 -2.35
N TRP A 41 -1.88 -4.09 -1.82
CA TRP A 41 -2.65 -2.87 -1.59
C TRP A 41 -1.91 -1.64 -2.07
N VAL A 42 -2.67 -0.64 -2.52
CA VAL A 42 -2.21 0.74 -2.67
C VAL A 42 -2.85 1.55 -1.55
N ILE A 43 -2.01 2.18 -0.73
CA ILE A 43 -2.46 3.00 0.41
C ILE A 43 -1.91 4.40 0.19
N PRO A 44 -2.76 5.40 -0.09
CA PRO A 44 -2.33 6.79 -0.14
C PRO A 44 -1.69 7.18 1.20
N THR A 45 -0.55 7.85 1.13
CA THR A 45 0.06 8.46 2.30
C THR A 45 -0.57 9.84 2.55
N ASP A 46 -0.69 10.20 3.83
CA ASP A 46 -1.05 11.54 4.29
C ASP A 46 0.12 12.01 5.18
N GLU A 47 1.10 12.62 4.53
CA GLU A 47 2.35 13.00 5.15
C GLU A 47 2.13 14.11 6.19
N GLU A 48 1.22 15.04 5.91
CA GLU A 48 0.85 16.13 6.81
C GLU A 48 0.27 15.59 8.12
N ARG A 49 -0.63 14.60 8.05
CA ARG A 49 -1.19 13.97 9.24
C ARG A 49 -0.13 13.23 10.05
N LEU A 50 0.79 12.52 9.40
CA LEU A 50 1.91 11.86 10.09
C LEU A 50 2.82 12.88 10.78
N ILE A 51 3.22 13.94 10.09
CA ILE A 51 4.06 15.02 10.64
C ILE A 51 3.36 15.67 11.84
N ALA A 52 2.07 16.00 11.71
CA ALA A 52 1.31 16.60 12.80
C ALA A 52 1.21 15.66 14.02
N GLY A 53 0.98 14.36 13.79
CA GLY A 53 0.96 13.33 14.83
C GLY A 53 2.28 13.23 15.57
N HIS A 54 3.38 13.07 14.84
CA HIS A 54 4.73 12.99 15.43
C HIS A 54 5.15 14.29 16.12
N THR A 55 4.76 15.45 15.59
CA THR A 55 5.01 16.75 16.25
C THR A 55 4.28 16.83 17.58
N ARG A 56 3.02 16.39 17.65
CA ARG A 56 2.28 16.33 18.92
C ARG A 56 2.94 15.39 19.91
N GLU A 57 3.38 14.21 19.47
CA GLU A 57 4.09 13.25 20.31
C GLU A 57 5.41 13.83 20.85
N ALA A 58 6.22 14.44 19.99
CA ALA A 58 7.50 15.06 20.36
C ALA A 58 7.34 16.22 21.36
N LEU A 59 6.21 16.94 21.29
CA LEU A 59 5.86 18.00 22.25
C LEU A 59 5.20 17.48 23.54
N GLY A 60 5.00 16.17 23.69
CA GLY A 60 4.30 15.58 24.84
C GLY A 60 2.80 15.88 24.87
N LEU A 61 2.20 16.17 23.72
CA LEU A 61 0.78 16.52 23.54
C LEU A 61 -0.06 15.33 23.03
N ALA A 62 0.55 14.15 22.94
CA ALA A 62 -0.17 12.90 22.72
C ALA A 62 -0.86 12.49 24.04
N SER A 63 -2.17 12.25 24.00
CA SER A 63 -2.88 11.73 25.17
C SER A 63 -2.38 10.32 25.50
N ALA A 64 -2.34 10.01 26.81
CA ALA A 64 -2.13 8.64 27.30
C ALA A 64 -3.25 7.69 26.85
#